data_AF-A0A938MFM2-F1
#
_entry.id   AF-A0A938MFM2-F1
#
_cell.length_a   1.000
_cell.length_b   1.000
_cell.length_c   1.000
_cell.angle_alpha   90.00
_cell.angle_beta   90.00
_cell.angle_gamma   90.00
#
_symmetry.space_group_name_H-M   'P 1'
#
loop_
_entity.id
_entity.type
_entity.pdbx_description
1 polymer ?
#
loop_
_entity_poly.entity_id
_entity_poly.type
_entity_poly.pdbx_seq_one_letter_code
_entity_poly.pdbx_strand_id
1 'polypeptide(L)'
;MVEVVASKRVQSIGAYAFAEVDKKVEELKAKGITPIDFGVGDPTVPTPTVVRRATKAGIEARKSAGYPSYIGAKEYRQAVADWNKRRFGVDLDPATEMCATLGSKEAVFNFAEGFVNPGDYVIIPTPGYP
;
A
#
# COMPACT_ATOMS: atom_id res chain seq x y z
N MET A 1 -16.87 35.46 1.11
CA MET A 1 -16.54 34.07 0.72
C MET A 1 -15.75 33.47 1.85
N VAL A 2 -16.06 32.25 2.31
CA VAL A 2 -15.27 31.59 3.36
C VAL A 2 -14.06 30.96 2.68
N GLU A 3 -12.87 31.30 3.16
CA GLU A 3 -11.63 30.70 2.68
C GLU A 3 -11.48 29.30 3.27
N VAL A 4 -11.38 28.29 2.42
CA VAL A 4 -11.15 26.90 2.83
C VAL A 4 -9.65 26.68 2.93
N VAL A 5 -9.15 26.52 4.16
CA VAL A 5 -7.73 26.32 4.44
C VAL A 5 -7.49 24.87 4.88
N ALA A 6 -6.51 24.20 4.26
CA ALA A 6 -6.11 22.84 4.64
C ALA A 6 -5.52 22.79 6.06
N SER A 7 -5.58 21.63 6.71
CA SER A 7 -4.96 21.45 8.03
C SER A 7 -3.45 21.63 7.98
N LYS A 8 -2.85 22.05 9.10
CA LYS A 8 -1.39 22.18 9.22
C LYS A 8 -0.65 20.89 8.88
N ARG A 9 -1.25 19.73 9.20
CA ARG A 9 -0.69 18.41 8.87
C ARG A 9 -0.59 18.20 7.36
N VAL A 10 -1.64 18.52 6.61
CA VAL A 10 -1.62 18.41 5.15
C VAL A 10 -0.64 19.41 4.56
N GLN A 11 -0.61 20.64 5.09
CA GLN A 11 0.32 21.68 4.66
C GLN A 11 1.81 21.32 4.91
N SER A 12 2.10 20.46 5.89
CA SER A 12 3.47 20.00 6.17
C SER A 12 3.95 18.84 5.29
N ILE A 13 3.06 18.20 4.52
CA ILE A 13 3.45 17.12 3.61
C ILE A 13 4.08 17.73 2.36
N GLY A 14 5.29 17.28 2.03
CA GLY A 14 6.02 17.72 0.83
C GLY A 14 5.39 17.25 -0.48
N ALA A 15 5.94 17.73 -1.60
CA ALA A 15 5.53 17.27 -2.92
C ALA A 15 5.85 15.77 -3.11
N TYR A 16 5.01 15.08 -3.87
CA TYR A 16 5.23 13.66 -4.17
C TYR A 16 6.52 13.48 -4.96
N ALA A 17 7.41 12.60 -4.49
CA ALA A 17 8.77 12.45 -5.01
C ALA A 17 8.84 12.18 -6.53
N PHE A 18 7.81 11.54 -7.10
CA PHE A 18 7.76 11.20 -8.52
C PHE A 18 7.00 12.22 -9.39
N ALA A 19 6.35 13.23 -8.79
CA ALA A 19 5.57 14.21 -9.57
C ALA A 19 6.43 15.00 -10.57
N GLU A 20 7.68 15.31 -10.21
CA GLU A 20 8.62 15.98 -11.12
C GLU A 20 9.08 15.05 -12.26
N VAL A 21 9.20 13.74 -12.00
CA VAL A 21 9.53 12.74 -13.03
C VAL A 21 8.38 12.64 -14.03
N ASP A 22 7.15 12.53 -13.55
CA ASP A 22 5.94 12.47 -14.39
C ASP A 22 5.83 13.71 -15.26
N LYS A 23 6.03 14.90 -14.68
CA LYS A 23 6.05 16.16 -15.44
C LYS A 23 7.10 16.14 -16.54
N LYS A 24 8.30 15.61 -16.27
CA LYS A 24 9.36 15.54 -17.27
C LYS A 24 9.04 14.57 -18.40
N VAL A 25 8.41 13.44 -18.08
CA VAL A 25 7.94 12.47 -19.07
C VAL A 25 6.93 13.12 -20.01
N GLU A 26 5.97 13.89 -19.49
CA GLU A 26 4.98 14.60 -20.30
C GLU A 26 5.60 15.70 -21.17
N GLU A 27 6.57 16.47 -20.66
CA GLU A 27 7.32 17.44 -21.45
C GLU A 27 8.07 16.81 -22.65
N LEU A 28 8.61 15.60 -22.46
CA LEU A 28 9.32 14.87 -23.52
C LEU A 28 8.34 14.32 -24.55
N LYS A 29 7.22 13.74 -24.10
CA LYS A 29 6.14 13.28 -25.00
C LYS A 29 5.61 14.41 -25.86
N ALA A 30 5.41 15.61 -25.29
CA ALA A 30 4.97 16.80 -26.01
C ALA A 30 5.95 17.25 -27.12
N LYS A 31 7.23 16.86 -27.01
CA LYS A 31 8.27 17.10 -28.04
C LYS A 31 8.39 15.96 -29.06
N GLY A 32 7.51 14.97 -29.01
CA GLY A 32 7.56 13.78 -29.88
C GLY A 32 8.65 12.78 -29.47
N ILE A 33 9.21 12.90 -28.27
CA ILE A 33 10.19 11.96 -27.73
C ILE A 33 9.43 10.91 -26.94
N THR A 34 9.73 9.63 -27.15
CA THR A 34 9.17 8.50 -26.37
C THR A 34 10.15 8.13 -25.26
N PRO A 35 9.89 8.49 -23.98
CA PRO A 35 10.75 8.08 -22.88
C PRO A 35 10.60 6.58 -22.62
N ILE A 36 11.70 5.92 -22.26
CA ILE A 36 11.67 4.56 -21.73
C ILE A 36 11.61 4.68 -20.21
N ASP A 37 10.52 4.19 -19.63
CA ASP A 37 10.24 4.33 -18.20
C ASP A 37 10.90 3.20 -17.40
N PHE A 38 11.81 3.59 -16.51
CA PHE A 38 12.43 2.74 -15.48
C PHE A 38 12.19 3.30 -14.07
N GLY A 39 11.26 4.25 -13.92
CA GLY A 39 11.07 5.05 -12.71
C GLY A 39 10.12 4.41 -11.69
N VAL A 40 9.09 3.70 -12.15
CA VAL A 40 8.08 3.10 -11.26
C VAL A 40 8.24 1.58 -11.22
N GLY A 41 8.30 1.02 -10.01
CA GLY A 41 8.44 -0.41 -9.76
C GLY A 41 7.14 -1.21 -9.93
N ASP A 42 6.31 -0.89 -10.94
CA ASP A 42 5.06 -1.60 -11.19
C ASP A 42 5.31 -2.83 -12.10
N PRO A 43 4.97 -4.06 -11.68
CA PRO A 43 5.16 -5.24 -12.50
C PRO A 43 4.30 -5.20 -13.77
N THR A 44 4.92 -5.41 -14.94
CA THR A 44 4.20 -5.47 -16.22
C THR A 44 3.63 -6.86 -16.53
N VAL A 45 4.09 -7.89 -15.82
CA VAL A 45 3.59 -9.26 -15.99
C VAL A 45 2.20 -9.38 -15.40
N PRO A 46 1.23 -9.99 -16.10
CA PRO A 46 -0.12 -10.15 -15.57
C PRO A 46 -0.15 -10.95 -14.27
N THR A 47 -1.02 -10.56 -13.35
CA THR A 47 -1.30 -11.33 -12.13
C THR A 47 -1.57 -12.81 -12.47
N PRO A 48 -0.95 -13.78 -11.76
CA PRO A 48 -1.06 -15.19 -12.10
C PRO A 48 -2.50 -15.70 -12.22
N THR A 49 -2.75 -16.60 -13.17
CA THR A 49 -4.10 -17.13 -13.46
C THR A 49 -4.77 -17.76 -12.23
N VAL A 50 -4.01 -18.42 -11.36
CA VAL A 50 -4.53 -19.01 -10.12
C VAL A 50 -5.15 -17.96 -9.21
N VAL A 51 -4.52 -16.80 -9.07
CA VAL A 51 -5.02 -15.67 -8.27
C VAL A 51 -6.28 -15.11 -8.91
N ARG A 52 -6.25 -14.83 -10.23
CA ARG A 52 -7.42 -14.31 -10.96
C ARG A 52 -8.65 -15.22 -10.85
N ARG A 53 -8.45 -16.54 -10.94
CA ARG A 53 -9.53 -17.54 -10.78
C ARG A 53 -10.07 -17.57 -9.35
N ALA A 54 -9.19 -17.56 -8.35
CA ALA A 54 -9.57 -17.55 -6.94
C ALA A 54 -10.35 -16.27 -6.58
N THR A 55 -9.91 -15.11 -7.07
CA THR A 55 -10.62 -13.84 -6.88
C THR A 55 -12.01 -13.88 -7.49
N LYS A 56 -12.15 -14.37 -8.73
CA LYS A 56 -13.48 -14.53 -9.35
C LYS A 56 -14.39 -15.44 -8.51
N ALA A 57 -13.89 -16.60 -8.09
CA ALA A 57 -14.66 -17.52 -7.26
C ALA A 57 -15.05 -16.89 -5.92
N GLY A 58 -14.15 -16.13 -5.29
CA GLY A 58 -14.41 -15.42 -4.04
C GLY A 58 -15.49 -14.34 -4.17
N ILE A 59 -15.48 -13.58 -5.27
CA ILE A 59 -16.53 -12.59 -5.58
C ILE A 59 -17.89 -13.28 -5.70
N GLU A 60 -17.99 -14.34 -6.50
CA GLU A 60 -19.24 -15.08 -6.68
C GLU A 60 -19.76 -15.70 -5.37
N ALA A 61 -18.86 -16.29 -4.57
CA ALA A 61 -19.21 -16.87 -3.28
C ALA A 61 -19.69 -15.83 -2.26
N ARG A 62 -19.23 -14.58 -2.38
CA ARG A 62 -19.57 -13.47 -1.47
C ARG A 62 -20.46 -12.41 -2.11
N LYS A 63 -21.15 -12.73 -3.21
CA LYS A 63 -21.98 -11.78 -3.99
C LYS A 63 -23.06 -11.05 -3.19
N SER A 64 -23.46 -11.59 -2.03
CA SER A 64 -24.44 -10.98 -1.13
C SER A 64 -23.91 -10.80 0.30
N ALA A 65 -22.59 -10.92 0.49
CA ALA A 65 -21.97 -10.72 1.80
C ALA A 65 -21.93 -9.22 2.15
N GLY A 66 -22.20 -8.89 3.42
CA GLY A 66 -22.06 -7.53 3.96
C GLY A 66 -20.61 -7.19 4.31
N TYR A 67 -20.45 -6.23 5.22
CA TYR A 67 -19.12 -5.77 5.66
C TYR A 67 -18.24 -6.93 6.15
N PRO A 68 -16.95 -6.97 5.73
CA PRO A 68 -16.01 -7.95 6.25
C PRO A 68 -15.61 -7.63 7.69
N SER A 69 -14.94 -8.60 8.34
CA SER A 69 -14.21 -8.36 9.59
C SER A 69 -13.26 -7.18 9.46
N TYR A 70 -13.24 -6.28 10.45
CA TYR A 70 -12.36 -5.11 10.49
C TYR A 70 -10.87 -5.47 10.43
N ILE A 71 -10.48 -6.61 11.00
CA ILE A 71 -9.09 -7.09 10.99
C ILE A 71 -8.78 -7.98 9.78
N GLY A 72 -9.73 -8.17 8.87
CA GLY A 72 -9.63 -9.09 7.73
C GLY A 72 -10.20 -10.49 8.01
N ALA A 73 -10.47 -11.21 6.92
CA ALA A 73 -11.01 -12.56 6.96
C ALA A 73 -10.08 -13.52 7.71
N LYS A 74 -10.65 -14.45 8.49
CA LYS A 74 -9.86 -15.40 9.30
C LYS A 74 -9.00 -16.30 8.42
N GLU A 75 -9.56 -16.78 7.31
CA GLU A 75 -8.91 -17.67 6.35
C GLU A 75 -7.71 -16.97 5.68
N TYR A 76 -7.85 -15.68 5.41
CA TYR A 76 -6.75 -14.87 4.87
C TYR A 76 -5.62 -14.72 5.89
N ARG A 77 -5.94 -14.34 7.13
CA ARG A 77 -4.94 -14.22 8.21
C ARG A 77 -4.22 -15.54 8.48
N GLN A 78 -4.95 -16.66 8.52
CA GLN A 78 -4.33 -17.99 8.64
C GLN A 78 -3.37 -18.29 7.48
N ALA A 79 -3.77 -18.03 6.23
CA ALA A 79 -2.91 -18.26 5.08
C ALA A 79 -1.62 -17.43 5.12
N VAL A 80 -1.69 -16.19 5.63
CA VAL A 80 -0.52 -15.31 5.85
C VAL A 80 0.38 -15.87 6.95
N ALA A 81 -0.18 -16.31 8.08
CA ALA A 81 0.59 -16.95 9.16
C ALA A 81 1.35 -18.18 8.65
N ASP A 82 0.65 -19.09 7.97
CA ASP A 82 1.25 -20.33 7.44
C ASP A 82 2.33 -20.02 6.40
N TRP A 83 2.12 -19.01 5.55
CA TRP A 83 3.12 -18.60 4.57
C TRP A 83 4.37 -18.02 5.23
N ASN A 84 4.22 -17.17 6.27
CA ASN A 84 5.35 -16.65 7.03
C ASN A 84 6.15 -17.76 7.71
N LYS A 85 5.46 -18.75 8.30
CA LYS A 85 6.13 -19.90 8.90
C LYS A 85 6.91 -20.70 7.87
N ARG A 86 6.32 -21.01 6.71
CA ARG A 86 7.00 -21.78 5.65
C ARG A 86 8.15 -21.00 5.01
N ARG A 87 8.00 -19.69 4.79
CA ARG A 87 8.94 -18.89 4.00
C ARG A 87 10.10 -18.34 4.85
N PHE A 88 9.83 -18.00 6.10
CA PHE A 88 10.73 -17.29 7.00
C PHE A 88 10.93 -17.98 8.35
N GLY A 89 10.19 -19.04 8.66
CA GLY A 89 10.29 -19.73 9.95
C GLY A 89 9.57 -19.03 11.10
N VAL A 90 8.90 -17.90 10.84
CA VAL A 90 8.23 -17.06 11.85
C VAL A 90 6.83 -17.60 12.15
N ASP A 91 6.57 -17.92 13.42
CA ASP A 91 5.24 -18.23 13.91
C ASP A 91 4.50 -16.93 14.23
N LEU A 92 3.27 -16.79 13.73
CA LEU A 92 2.39 -15.65 14.00
C LEU A 92 1.00 -16.18 14.41
N ASP A 93 0.43 -15.63 15.48
CA ASP A 93 -0.96 -15.88 15.86
C ASP A 93 -1.89 -15.07 14.94
N PRO A 94 -2.65 -15.73 14.06
CA PRO A 94 -3.55 -15.04 13.16
C PRO A 94 -4.63 -14.24 13.88
N ALA A 95 -4.98 -14.57 15.13
CA ALA A 95 -6.01 -13.89 15.90
C ALA A 95 -5.54 -12.54 16.50
N THR A 96 -4.26 -12.41 16.83
CA THR A 96 -3.77 -11.29 17.66
C THR A 96 -2.63 -10.49 17.04
N GLU A 97 -1.87 -11.05 16.09
CA GLU A 97 -0.62 -10.45 15.59
C GLU A 97 -0.71 -9.92 14.15
N MET A 98 -1.91 -9.86 13.57
CA MET A 98 -2.08 -9.37 12.19
C MET A 98 -3.43 -8.74 11.89
N CYS A 99 -3.39 -7.79 10.96
CA CYS A 99 -4.55 -7.11 10.40
C CYS A 99 -4.36 -6.97 8.88
N ALA A 100 -5.44 -7.14 8.10
CA ALA A 100 -5.41 -6.88 6.67
C ALA A 100 -5.51 -5.37 6.38
N THR A 101 -4.70 -4.89 5.44
CA THR A 101 -4.74 -3.50 4.96
C THR A 101 -4.96 -3.44 3.45
N LEU A 102 -5.37 -2.28 2.96
CA LEU A 102 -5.47 -1.87 1.56
C LEU A 102 -4.06 -1.60 0.99
N GLY A 103 -3.22 -2.64 1.03
CA GLY A 103 -1.81 -2.57 0.64
C GLY A 103 -0.90 -2.03 1.73
N SER A 104 0.40 -2.07 1.47
CA SER A 104 1.44 -1.68 2.44
C SER A 104 1.47 -0.18 2.74
N LYS A 105 1.07 0.67 1.78
CA LYS A 105 1.06 2.13 1.95
C LYS A 105 0.11 2.57 3.07
N GLU A 106 -1.07 1.95 3.19
CA GLU A 106 -1.97 2.19 4.32
C GLU A 106 -1.33 1.77 5.64
N ALA A 107 -0.71 0.58 5.69
CA ALA A 107 -0.08 0.07 6.90
C ALA A 107 1.03 1.01 7.40
N VAL A 108 1.93 1.44 6.50
CA VAL A 108 3.04 2.35 6.82
C VAL A 108 2.52 3.72 7.27
N PHE A 109 1.50 4.26 6.59
CA PHE A 109 0.91 5.54 6.95
C PHE A 109 0.25 5.49 8.35
N ASN A 110 -0.60 4.48 8.59
CA ASN A 110 -1.31 4.35 9.87
C ASN A 110 -0.37 3.95 11.02
N PHE A 111 0.77 3.32 10.75
CA PHE A 111 1.75 3.00 11.78
C PHE A 111 2.26 4.26 12.48
N ALA A 112 2.63 5.30 11.72
CA ALA A 112 3.06 6.55 12.33
C ALA A 112 1.96 7.20 13.19
N GLU A 113 0.71 7.21 12.70
CA GLU A 113 -0.44 7.77 13.43
C GLU A 113 -0.79 6.97 14.69
N GLY A 114 -0.54 5.66 14.71
CA GLY A 114 -0.88 4.79 15.84
C GLY A 114 0.20 4.70 16.91
N PHE A 115 1.47 4.97 16.59
CA PHE A 115 2.60 4.68 17.47
C PHE A 115 3.53 5.86 17.75
N VAL A 116 3.42 6.99 17.04
CA VAL A 116 4.36 8.12 17.16
C VAL A 116 3.67 9.35 17.77
N ASN A 117 4.21 9.86 18.87
CA ASN A 117 3.75 11.09 19.51
C ASN A 117 4.59 12.31 19.12
N PRO A 118 4.07 13.54 19.28
CA PRO A 118 4.87 14.75 19.14
C PRO A 118 6.08 14.73 20.07
N GLY A 119 7.28 14.85 19.49
CA GLY A 119 8.55 14.82 20.21
C GLY A 119 9.29 13.47 20.15
N ASP A 120 8.62 12.40 19.67
CA ASP A 120 9.28 11.12 19.42
C ASP A 120 10.22 11.20 18.22
N TYR A 121 11.26 10.36 18.24
CA TYR A 121 12.21 10.23 17.14
C TYR A 121 11.91 8.98 16.31
N VAL A 122 11.84 9.15 14.98
CA VAL A 122 11.73 8.04 14.02
C VAL A 122 13.02 7.96 13.22
N ILE A 123 13.68 6.81 13.25
CA ILE A 123 14.92 6.57 12.48
C ILE A 123 14.54 6.12 11.07
N ILE A 124 14.99 6.87 10.05
CA ILE A 124 14.73 6.58 8.64
C ILE A 124 16.08 6.32 7.95
N PRO A 125 16.23 5.20 7.22
CA PRO A 125 17.47 4.90 6.49
C PRO A 125 17.67 5.85 5.31
N THR A 126 18.93 6.08 4.93
CA THR A 126 19.30 6.81 3.71
C THR A 126 20.22 5.95 2.83
N PRO A 127 19.85 5.65 1.57
CA PRO A 127 18.56 5.97 0.92
C PRO A 127 17.39 5.16 1.53
N GLY A 128 16.18 5.72 1.46
CA GLY A 128 14.95 5.12 1.99
C GLY A 128 13.75 5.31 1.05
N TYR A 129 12.64 4.61 1.32
CA TYR A 129 11.38 4.80 0.60
C TYR A 129 10.78 6.17 0.97
N PRO A 130 10.38 7.01 -0.01
CA PRO A 130 9.88 8.36 0.23
C PRO A 130 8.46 8.42 0.79
#